data_AF-X6MD28-F1
#
_entry.id   AF-X6MD28-F1
#
_cell.length_a   1.000
_cell.length_b   1.000
_cell.length_c   1.000
_cell.angle_alpha   90.00
_cell.angle_beta   90.00
_cell.angle_gamma   90.00
#
_symmetry.space_group_name_H-M   'P 1'
#
loop_
_entity.id
_entity.type
_entity.pdbx_description
1 polymer ?
#
loop_
_entity_poly.entity_id
_entity_poly.type
_entity_poly.pdbx_seq_one_letter_code
_entity_poly.pdbx_strand_id
1 'polypeptide(L)'
;MLNLVKNRHCLQKPKSEKKKKVSVDHMVACCVRGFEPNVCANENPQWMDGCIAASAPVVAFEGTNPLVNPNFFAQGETYDCSSQVKASNIVNARTTNIILFGGASDLCKENFHSSWDIIFNMSTTEEGRKELAQIFRLCRTPNTYFEASYIADWVSNALSYMTMGSYPYASSYMLNGNGYLPPYPMRLGCSYLSQTFDSDNDLLAGYLNVM
;
A
#
# COMPACT_ATOMS: atom_id res chain seq x y z
N MET A 1 -26.80 -10.47 7.68
CA MET A 1 -26.50 -10.20 9.10
C MET A 1 -25.09 -10.70 9.39
N LEU A 2 -24.07 -9.85 9.21
CA LEU A 2 -22.74 -10.19 9.69
C LEU A 2 -22.75 -10.09 11.22
N ASN A 3 -22.53 -11.21 11.90
CA ASN A 3 -22.20 -11.22 13.30
C ASN A 3 -20.86 -10.50 13.45
N LEU A 4 -20.92 -9.22 13.85
CA LEU A 4 -19.79 -8.53 14.46
C LEU A 4 -19.24 -9.46 15.53
N VAL A 5 -18.03 -9.98 15.29
CA VAL A 5 -17.26 -10.63 16.34
C VAL A 5 -17.12 -9.59 17.43
N LYS A 6 -17.95 -9.70 18.47
CA LYS A 6 -17.78 -8.94 19.72
C LYS A 6 -16.36 -9.18 20.16
N ASN A 7 -15.50 -8.19 19.92
CA ASN A 7 -14.08 -8.29 20.21
C ASN A 7 -13.98 -8.42 21.73
N ARG A 8 -13.78 -9.65 22.21
CA ARG A 8 -13.89 -10.00 23.65
C ARG A 8 -12.89 -9.25 24.53
N HIS A 9 -11.94 -8.53 23.94
CA HIS A 9 -10.97 -7.70 24.64
C HIS A 9 -11.58 -6.42 25.22
N CYS A 10 -12.59 -5.80 24.59
CA CYS A 10 -13.20 -4.57 25.13
C CYS A 10 -14.35 -4.83 26.13
N LEU A 11 -14.81 -6.08 26.25
CA LEU A 11 -15.91 -6.49 27.14
C LEU A 11 -15.45 -7.05 28.50
N GLN A 12 -14.15 -7.18 28.74
CA GLN A 12 -13.66 -7.64 30.03
C GLN A 12 -13.53 -6.45 30.97
N LYS A 13 -14.51 -6.27 31.87
CA LYS A 13 -14.27 -5.56 33.13
C LYS A 13 -12.96 -6.10 33.73
N PRO A 14 -12.03 -5.24 34.19
CA PRO A 14 -10.90 -5.72 34.99
C PRO A 14 -11.46 -6.53 36.16
N LYS A 15 -11.06 -7.80 36.26
CA LYS A 15 -11.49 -8.69 37.33
C LYS A 15 -10.95 -8.15 38.65
N SER A 16 -11.86 -7.57 39.44
CA SER A 16 -11.74 -7.31 40.87
C SER A 16 -10.43 -6.68 41.34
N GLU A 17 -10.35 -5.36 41.38
CA GLU A 17 -9.60 -4.70 42.45
C GLU A 17 -10.42 -3.56 43.07
N LYS A 18 -10.43 -3.59 44.40
CA LYS A 18 -11.20 -2.72 45.28
C LYS A 18 -10.92 -1.25 44.96
N LYS A 19 -11.99 -0.43 44.89
CA LYS A 19 -12.02 1.05 44.98
C LYS A 19 -10.62 1.70 45.06
N LYS A 20 -9.95 1.84 43.93
CA LYS A 20 -8.77 2.68 43.75
C LYS A 20 -8.97 3.41 42.43
N LYS A 21 -8.66 4.72 42.45
CA LYS A 21 -8.66 5.71 41.36
C LYS A 21 -9.12 5.19 40.00
N VAL A 22 -10.10 5.86 39.40
CA VAL A 22 -10.35 5.79 37.94
C VAL A 22 -9.00 6.01 37.25
N SER A 23 -8.33 4.92 36.86
CA SER A 23 -7.20 4.95 35.94
C SER A 23 -7.84 5.22 34.60
N VAL A 24 -7.49 6.35 34.02
CA VAL A 24 -8.02 6.77 32.75
C VAL A 24 -6.99 6.32 31.71
N ASP A 25 -7.41 5.37 30.88
CA ASP A 25 -6.52 4.62 30.01
C ASP A 25 -6.58 5.17 28.57
N HIS A 26 -5.44 5.19 27.88
CA HIS A 26 -5.30 5.61 26.49
C HIS A 26 -4.96 4.39 25.61
N MET A 27 -5.60 4.24 24.45
CA MET A 27 -5.27 3.18 23.48
C MET A 27 -4.60 3.78 22.24
N VAL A 28 -3.48 3.17 21.86
CA VAL A 28 -2.73 3.53 20.65
C VAL A 28 -2.59 2.28 19.79
N ALA A 29 -3.05 2.34 18.54
CA ALA A 29 -2.82 1.29 17.56
C ALA A 29 -2.75 1.85 16.14
N CYS A 30 -2.21 1.03 15.23
CA CYS A 30 -1.94 1.42 13.85
C CYS A 30 -2.56 0.43 12.85
N CYS A 31 -2.77 0.87 11.61
CA CYS A 31 -3.29 0.05 10.51
C CYS A 31 -4.61 -0.64 10.90
N VAL A 32 -4.74 -1.95 10.63
CA VAL A 32 -5.94 -2.72 10.96
C VAL A 32 -6.16 -2.84 12.48
N ARG A 33 -5.13 -2.69 13.32
CA ARG A 33 -5.35 -2.63 14.77
C ARG A 33 -5.85 -1.28 15.24
N GLY A 34 -5.67 -0.21 14.44
CA GLY A 34 -6.22 1.12 14.70
C GLY A 34 -7.76 1.15 14.75
N PHE A 35 -8.43 0.12 14.22
CA PHE A 35 -9.88 -0.07 14.39
C PHE A 35 -10.28 -0.34 15.84
N GLU A 36 -9.48 -1.08 16.60
CA GLU A 36 -9.82 -1.50 17.95
C GLU A 36 -9.90 -0.30 18.92
N PRO A 37 -8.91 0.61 18.98
CA PRO A 37 -9.04 1.85 19.75
C PRO A 37 -10.24 2.70 19.32
N ASN A 38 -10.48 2.82 18.01
CA ASN A 38 -11.59 3.62 17.48
C ASN A 38 -12.96 3.06 17.92
N VAL A 39 -13.15 1.74 17.81
CA VAL A 39 -14.40 1.09 18.21
C VAL A 39 -14.56 1.17 19.73
N CYS A 40 -13.52 0.88 20.50
CA CYS A 40 -13.63 0.83 21.95
C CYS A 40 -13.80 2.21 22.59
N ALA A 41 -13.20 3.27 22.02
CA ALA A 41 -13.48 4.65 22.43
C ALA A 41 -14.93 5.07 22.12
N ASN A 42 -15.49 4.65 20.98
CA ASN A 42 -16.88 4.98 20.61
C ASN A 42 -17.92 4.20 21.43
N GLU A 43 -17.69 2.91 21.69
CA GLU A 43 -18.63 2.06 22.42
C GLU A 43 -18.56 2.25 23.94
N ASN A 44 -17.40 2.62 24.48
CA ASN A 44 -17.17 2.72 25.92
C ASN A 44 -16.40 3.99 26.33
N PRO A 45 -16.94 5.19 26.03
CA PRO A 45 -16.26 6.46 26.30
C PRO A 45 -16.00 6.70 27.79
N GLN A 46 -16.72 6.02 28.68
CA GLN A 46 -16.50 6.12 30.14
C GLN A 46 -15.27 5.37 30.65
N TRP A 47 -14.63 4.52 29.84
CA TRP A 47 -13.45 3.72 30.23
C TRP A 47 -12.14 4.22 29.61
N MET A 48 -12.24 5.18 28.67
CA MET A 48 -11.12 5.67 27.86
C MET A 48 -11.23 7.19 27.75
N ASP A 49 -10.21 7.97 28.08
CA ASP A 49 -10.23 9.41 27.73
C ASP A 49 -9.71 9.74 26.34
N GLY A 50 -9.11 8.79 25.63
CA GLY A 50 -8.75 9.00 24.24
C GLY A 50 -8.25 7.77 23.51
N CYS A 51 -8.26 7.87 22.18
CA CYS A 51 -7.60 6.92 21.30
C CYS A 51 -6.74 7.61 20.25
N ILE A 52 -5.62 6.97 19.90
CA ILE A 52 -4.79 7.34 18.74
C ILE A 52 -4.85 6.17 17.76
N ALA A 53 -5.57 6.38 16.66
CA ALA A 53 -5.68 5.43 15.56
C ALA A 53 -4.84 5.90 14.37
N ALA A 54 -3.56 5.53 14.37
CA ALA A 54 -2.63 5.93 13.31
C ALA A 54 -2.88 5.10 12.04
N SER A 55 -2.99 5.76 10.88
CA SER A 55 -3.16 5.10 9.57
C SER A 55 -4.27 4.03 9.55
N ALA A 56 -5.40 4.30 10.23
CA ALA A 56 -6.54 3.38 10.30
C ALA A 56 -7.53 3.71 9.16
N PRO A 57 -7.70 2.84 8.15
CA PRO A 57 -8.50 3.15 6.96
C PRO A 57 -10.01 2.96 7.21
N VAL A 58 -10.59 3.76 8.10
CA VAL A 58 -11.95 3.53 8.65
C VAL A 58 -13.10 3.62 7.65
N VAL A 59 -12.83 4.19 6.47
CA VAL A 59 -13.79 4.35 5.36
C VAL A 59 -13.47 3.45 4.16
N ALA A 60 -12.54 2.49 4.30
CA ALA A 60 -12.09 1.64 3.20
C ALA A 60 -12.80 0.28 3.12
N PHE A 61 -13.97 0.14 3.76
CA PHE A 61 -14.72 -1.12 3.77
C PHE A 61 -16.07 -0.99 3.06
N GLU A 62 -16.57 -2.10 2.55
CA GLU A 62 -17.90 -2.15 1.96
C GLU A 62 -18.98 -1.71 2.97
N GLY A 63 -19.95 -0.92 2.49
CA GLY A 63 -21.05 -0.42 3.31
C GLY A 63 -20.74 0.81 4.16
N THR A 64 -19.57 1.43 4.03
CA THR A 64 -19.29 2.73 4.65
C THR A 64 -20.05 3.87 3.96
N ASN A 65 -20.21 4.99 4.67
CA ASN A 65 -20.71 6.24 4.10
C ASN A 65 -19.65 7.35 4.28
N PRO A 66 -19.05 7.90 3.21
CA PRO A 66 -19.30 7.58 1.80
C PRO A 66 -18.90 6.15 1.43
N LEU A 67 -19.46 5.64 0.33
CA LEU A 67 -19.13 4.33 -0.21
C LEU A 67 -17.63 4.24 -0.53
N VAL A 68 -17.05 3.06 -0.27
CA VAL A 68 -15.65 2.79 -0.58
C VAL A 68 -15.40 2.90 -2.09
N ASN A 69 -14.34 3.62 -2.46
CA ASN A 69 -13.77 3.59 -3.79
C ASN A 69 -12.65 2.54 -3.81
N PRO A 70 -12.82 1.38 -4.48
CA PRO A 70 -11.83 0.31 -4.47
C PRO A 70 -10.50 0.72 -5.10
N ASN A 71 -10.50 1.73 -5.97
CA ASN A 71 -9.31 2.22 -6.65
C ASN A 71 -8.52 3.25 -5.83
N PHE A 72 -9.05 3.72 -4.70
CA PHE A 72 -8.43 4.82 -3.94
C PHE A 72 -7.02 4.46 -3.44
N PHE A 73 -6.81 3.20 -3.05
CA PHE A 73 -5.50 2.72 -2.60
C PHE A 73 -4.47 2.77 -3.74
N ALA A 74 -4.77 2.14 -4.87
CA ALA A 74 -3.89 2.15 -6.04
C ALA A 74 -3.66 3.55 -6.62
N GLN A 75 -4.67 4.43 -6.51
CA GLN A 75 -4.53 5.84 -6.89
C GLN A 75 -3.52 6.56 -5.99
N GLY A 76 -3.52 6.28 -4.68
CA GLY A 76 -2.52 6.78 -3.75
C GLY A 76 -1.11 6.33 -4.10
N GLU A 77 -0.92 5.04 -4.41
CA GLU A 77 0.38 4.51 -4.83
C GLU A 77 0.88 5.17 -6.13
N THR A 78 -0.03 5.37 -7.08
CA THR A 78 0.27 6.08 -8.34
C THR A 78 0.73 7.52 -8.09
N TYR A 79 0.19 8.18 -7.06
CA TYR A 79 0.60 9.52 -6.67
C TYR A 79 2.01 9.55 -6.10
N ASP A 80 2.37 8.55 -5.29
CA ASP A 80 3.73 8.42 -4.75
C ASP A 80 4.78 8.14 -5.86
N CYS A 81 4.37 7.48 -6.95
CA CYS A 81 5.19 7.31 -8.16
C CYS A 81 5.33 8.56 -9.06
N SER A 82 4.61 9.65 -8.77
CA SER A 82 4.55 10.84 -9.62
C SER A 82 5.40 12.00 -9.08
N SER A 83 5.58 13.05 -9.89
CA SER A 83 6.26 14.28 -9.48
C SER A 83 5.35 15.24 -8.72
N GLN A 84 4.14 15.44 -9.25
CA GLN A 84 3.12 16.30 -8.67
C GLN A 84 1.73 15.78 -9.03
N VAL A 85 0.81 15.90 -8.08
CA VAL A 85 -0.59 15.59 -8.27
C VAL A 85 -1.40 16.85 -8.01
N LYS A 86 -2.19 17.25 -9.00
CA LYS A 86 -3.19 18.31 -8.83
C LYS A 86 -4.35 17.74 -8.03
N ALA A 87 -4.65 18.33 -6.88
CA ALA A 87 -5.74 17.89 -5.99
C ALA A 87 -7.14 17.97 -6.61
N SER A 88 -7.30 18.53 -7.82
CA SER A 88 -8.56 18.53 -8.57
C SER A 88 -9.11 17.13 -8.86
N ASN A 89 -8.26 16.10 -8.81
CA ASN A 89 -8.65 14.69 -9.03
C ASN A 89 -8.89 13.92 -7.71
N ILE A 90 -8.81 14.60 -6.56
CA ILE A 90 -9.11 14.03 -5.24
C ILE A 90 -10.53 14.45 -4.85
N VAL A 91 -11.42 13.47 -4.86
CA VAL A 91 -12.84 13.65 -4.52
C VAL A 91 -12.94 14.31 -3.12
N ASN A 92 -13.58 15.48 -3.05
CA ASN A 92 -13.75 16.36 -1.87
C ASN A 92 -12.59 17.30 -1.49
N ALA A 93 -11.62 17.59 -2.37
CA ALA A 93 -10.77 18.75 -2.17
C ALA A 93 -11.61 20.05 -2.30
N ARG A 94 -12.01 20.64 -1.16
CA ARG A 94 -12.63 21.99 -1.09
C ARG A 94 -11.69 23.10 -1.61
N THR A 95 -10.46 22.75 -1.97
CA THR A 95 -9.42 23.65 -2.44
C THR A 95 -8.85 23.11 -3.75
N THR A 96 -9.22 23.72 -4.86
CA THR A 96 -8.86 23.34 -6.24
C THR A 96 -7.40 23.62 -6.62
N ASN A 97 -6.57 24.13 -5.70
CA ASN A 97 -5.21 24.60 -5.98
C ASN A 97 -4.15 24.02 -5.02
N ILE A 98 -4.34 22.80 -4.49
CA ILE A 98 -3.31 22.10 -3.74
C ILE A 98 -2.49 21.25 -4.72
N ILE A 99 -1.19 21.50 -4.78
CA ILE A 99 -0.21 20.62 -5.42
C ILE A 99 0.29 19.67 -4.34
N LEU A 100 0.01 18.38 -4.48
CA LEU A 100 0.67 17.36 -3.69
C LEU A 100 1.94 16.96 -4.43
N PHE A 101 3.08 17.00 -3.75
CA PHE A 101 4.32 16.54 -4.32
C PHE A 101 4.41 15.04 -4.10
N GLY A 102 4.52 14.28 -5.18
CA GLY A 102 4.82 12.86 -5.09
C GLY A 102 6.30 12.62 -4.80
N GLY A 103 6.69 11.36 -4.75
CA GLY A 103 8.06 10.96 -4.42
C GLY A 103 9.03 10.97 -5.59
N ALA A 104 8.55 11.04 -6.84
CA ALA A 104 9.28 10.54 -8.02
C ALA A 104 9.06 11.39 -9.31
N SER A 105 9.43 10.87 -10.48
CA SER A 105 9.23 11.52 -11.79
C SER A 105 7.91 11.07 -12.43
N ASP A 106 7.26 11.91 -13.22
CA ASP A 106 6.08 11.49 -13.99
C ASP A 106 6.42 10.39 -15.01
N LEU A 107 7.66 10.36 -15.51
CA LEU A 107 8.17 9.26 -16.35
C LEU A 107 8.16 7.94 -15.60
N CYS A 108 8.42 7.92 -14.29
CA CYS A 108 8.35 6.70 -13.50
C CYS A 108 6.94 6.11 -13.50
N LYS A 109 5.95 6.96 -13.17
CA LYS A 109 4.52 6.60 -13.23
C LYS A 109 4.11 6.10 -14.62
N GLU A 110 4.54 6.78 -15.68
CA GLU A 110 4.22 6.41 -17.06
C GLU A 110 4.85 5.07 -17.45
N ASN A 111 6.11 4.85 -17.10
CA ASN A 111 6.82 3.61 -17.33
C ASN A 111 6.18 2.44 -16.56
N PHE A 112 5.83 2.61 -15.29
CA PHE A 112 5.05 1.63 -14.54
C PHE A 112 3.73 1.30 -15.23
N HIS A 113 2.98 2.31 -15.64
CA HIS A 113 1.70 2.12 -16.32
C HIS A 113 1.86 1.34 -17.64
N SER A 114 2.86 1.67 -18.45
CA SER A 114 3.11 1.00 -19.73
C SER A 114 3.59 -0.46 -19.57
N SER A 115 4.29 -0.77 -18.47
CA SER A 115 4.82 -2.11 -18.21
C SER A 115 3.73 -3.18 -18.09
N TRP A 116 2.52 -2.82 -17.65
CA TRP A 116 1.43 -3.76 -17.45
C TRP A 116 1.01 -4.39 -18.77
N ASP A 117 0.79 -3.57 -19.79
CA ASP A 117 0.40 -4.03 -21.13
C ASP A 117 1.50 -4.91 -21.74
N ILE A 118 2.78 -4.54 -21.54
CA ILE A 118 3.93 -5.32 -22.02
C ILE A 118 3.93 -6.71 -21.36
N ILE A 119 3.84 -6.78 -20.03
CA ILE A 119 3.82 -8.05 -19.28
C ILE A 119 2.65 -8.93 -19.73
N PHE A 120 1.45 -8.37 -19.85
CA PHE A 120 0.27 -9.14 -20.28
C PHE A 120 0.40 -9.62 -21.73
N ASN A 121 0.91 -8.79 -22.64
CA ASN A 121 1.13 -9.17 -24.03
C ASN A 121 2.18 -10.29 -24.15
N MET A 122 3.33 -10.16 -23.48
CA MET A 122 4.38 -11.19 -23.45
C MET A 122 3.90 -12.49 -22.80
N SER A 123 2.95 -12.42 -21.88
CA SER A 123 2.37 -13.61 -21.24
C SER A 123 1.60 -14.53 -22.21
N THR A 124 1.14 -13.98 -23.35
CA THR A 124 0.31 -14.73 -24.31
C THR A 124 1.09 -15.79 -25.10
N THR A 125 2.34 -15.52 -25.45
CA THR A 125 3.18 -16.40 -26.29
C THR A 125 4.17 -17.21 -25.45
N GLU A 126 4.63 -18.35 -25.97
CA GLU A 126 5.62 -19.16 -25.26
C GLU A 126 6.98 -18.45 -25.21
N GLU A 127 7.35 -17.78 -26.30
CA GLU A 127 8.57 -16.99 -26.41
C GLU A 127 8.56 -15.82 -25.42
N GLY A 128 7.46 -15.07 -25.34
CA GLY A 128 7.33 -13.95 -24.40
C GLY A 128 7.38 -14.41 -22.94
N ARG A 129 6.82 -15.58 -22.60
CA ARG A 129 6.96 -16.16 -21.25
C ARG A 129 8.41 -16.57 -20.93
N LYS A 130 9.15 -17.09 -21.91
CA LYS A 130 10.60 -17.39 -21.74
C LYS A 130 11.40 -16.11 -21.50
N GLU A 131 11.07 -15.05 -22.24
CA GLU A 131 11.72 -13.76 -22.12
C GLU A 131 11.42 -13.08 -20.78
N LEU A 132 10.16 -13.07 -20.35
CA LEU A 132 9.77 -12.63 -19.00
C LEU A 132 10.53 -13.39 -17.91
N ALA A 133 10.67 -14.71 -18.06
CA ALA A 133 11.42 -15.52 -17.10
C ALA A 133 12.91 -15.13 -17.02
N GLN A 134 13.52 -14.76 -18.15
CA GLN A 134 14.90 -14.29 -18.19
C GLN A 134 15.04 -12.89 -17.58
N ILE A 135 14.18 -11.95 -17.98
CA ILE A 135 14.21 -10.56 -17.50
C ILE A 135 14.00 -10.50 -15.99
N PHE A 136 12.96 -11.15 -15.47
CA PHE A 136 12.66 -11.16 -14.03
C PHE A 136 13.46 -12.20 -13.23
N ARG A 137 14.39 -12.92 -13.88
CA ARG A 137 15.22 -13.97 -13.27
C ARG A 137 14.40 -15.00 -12.47
N LEU A 138 13.28 -15.42 -13.05
CA LEU A 138 12.36 -16.36 -12.40
C LEU A 138 13.02 -17.75 -12.27
N CYS A 139 12.76 -18.43 -11.16
CA CYS A 139 13.29 -19.78 -10.92
C CYS A 139 12.83 -20.82 -11.94
N ARG A 140 11.70 -20.56 -12.61
CA ARG A 140 11.15 -21.38 -13.70
C ARG A 140 10.46 -20.50 -14.72
N THR A 141 10.40 -20.96 -15.96
CA THR A 141 9.56 -20.34 -16.98
C THR A 141 8.08 -20.62 -16.70
N PRO A 142 7.20 -19.60 -16.74
CA PRO A 142 5.76 -19.79 -16.67
C PRO A 142 5.23 -20.59 -17.86
N ASN A 143 4.40 -21.59 -17.60
CA ASN A 143 3.87 -22.48 -18.64
C ASN A 143 2.57 -21.95 -19.27
N THR A 144 1.86 -21.07 -18.56
CA THR A 144 0.57 -20.54 -19.00
C THR A 144 0.55 -19.01 -18.93
N TYR A 145 -0.39 -18.41 -19.65
CA TYR A 145 -0.69 -16.99 -19.54
C TYR A 145 -0.90 -16.56 -18.09
N PHE A 146 -1.74 -17.30 -17.34
CA PHE A 146 -2.05 -16.96 -15.95
C PHE A 146 -0.83 -16.96 -15.05
N GLU A 147 0.07 -17.94 -15.20
CA GLU A 147 1.31 -17.98 -14.43
C GLU A 147 2.22 -16.79 -14.72
N ALA A 148 2.29 -16.35 -15.98
CA ALA A 148 3.11 -15.21 -16.37
C ALA A 148 2.45 -13.87 -15.98
N SER A 149 1.13 -13.76 -16.07
CA SER A 149 0.41 -12.54 -15.70
C SER A 149 0.53 -12.20 -14.22
N TYR A 150 0.76 -13.20 -13.35
CA TYR A 150 1.05 -12.96 -11.92
C TYR A 150 2.32 -12.15 -11.66
N ILE A 151 3.21 -11.99 -12.64
CA ILE A 151 4.36 -11.09 -12.52
C ILE A 151 3.86 -9.65 -12.30
N ALA A 152 2.78 -9.23 -12.99
CA ALA A 152 2.20 -7.90 -12.78
C ALA A 152 1.71 -7.70 -11.35
N ASP A 153 1.02 -8.70 -10.78
CA ASP A 153 0.57 -8.68 -9.38
C ASP A 153 1.75 -8.68 -8.41
N TRP A 154 2.81 -9.43 -8.70
CA TRP A 154 4.02 -9.46 -7.86
C TRP A 154 4.72 -8.11 -7.83
N VAL A 155 4.87 -7.46 -9.00
CA VAL A 155 5.41 -6.10 -9.11
C VAL A 155 4.50 -5.09 -8.41
N SER A 156 3.18 -5.17 -8.60
CA SER A 156 2.22 -4.29 -7.94
C SER A 156 2.32 -4.40 -6.41
N ASN A 157 2.45 -5.61 -5.88
CA ASN A 157 2.64 -5.81 -4.44
C ASN A 157 3.95 -5.18 -3.95
N ALA A 158 5.05 -5.31 -4.70
CA ALA A 158 6.33 -4.68 -4.35
C ALA A 158 6.19 -3.15 -4.26
N LEU A 159 5.44 -2.53 -5.17
CA LEU A 159 5.11 -1.10 -5.11
C LEU A 159 4.34 -0.75 -3.84
N SER A 160 3.36 -1.56 -3.45
CA SER A 160 2.61 -1.36 -2.20
C SER A 160 3.51 -1.36 -0.97
N TYR A 161 4.46 -2.32 -0.89
CA TYR A 161 5.41 -2.39 0.22
C TYR A 161 6.33 -1.17 0.29
N MET A 162 6.86 -0.75 -0.86
CA MET A 162 7.71 0.44 -0.92
C MET A 162 6.93 1.72 -0.58
N THR A 163 5.68 1.84 -1.05
CA THR A 163 4.83 3.01 -0.82
C THR A 163 4.47 3.16 0.66
N MET A 164 3.91 2.11 1.27
CA MET A 164 3.59 2.11 2.70
C MET A 164 4.85 2.23 3.59
N GLY A 165 5.98 1.71 3.09
CA GLY A 165 7.28 1.73 3.76
C GLY A 165 8.15 2.93 3.43
N SER A 166 7.58 4.01 2.88
CA SER A 166 8.36 5.13 2.35
C SER A 166 8.94 6.05 3.43
N TYR A 167 9.70 5.47 4.36
CA TYR A 167 10.30 6.17 5.51
C TYR A 167 11.62 6.85 5.13
N PRO A 168 12.01 7.95 5.81
CA PRO A 168 13.25 8.69 5.56
C PRO A 168 14.52 7.99 6.11
N TYR A 169 14.41 6.73 6.51
CA TYR A 169 15.47 5.90 7.05
C TYR A 169 15.22 4.43 6.67
N ALA A 170 16.26 3.60 6.69
CA ALA A 170 16.14 2.19 6.39
C ALA A 170 15.27 1.48 7.44
N SER A 171 14.34 0.63 7.00
CA SER A 171 13.38 -0.02 7.90
C SER A 171 13.03 -1.44 7.42
N SER A 172 12.91 -2.36 8.37
CA SER A 172 12.47 -3.73 8.14
C SER A 172 10.98 -3.94 8.43
N TYR A 173 10.27 -2.91 8.89
CA TYR A 173 8.89 -2.99 9.36
C TYR A 173 7.96 -3.58 8.29
N MET A 174 7.99 -3.03 7.07
CA MET A 174 7.15 -3.48 5.98
C MET A 174 7.48 -4.90 5.50
N LEU A 175 8.71 -5.36 5.73
CA LEU A 175 9.17 -6.70 5.32
C LEU A 175 9.10 -7.72 6.47
N ASN A 176 8.44 -7.38 7.58
CA ASN A 176 8.32 -8.22 8.78
C ASN A 176 9.67 -8.76 9.29
N GLY A 177 10.75 -7.98 9.15
CA GLY A 177 12.09 -8.37 9.59
C GLY A 177 12.90 -9.22 8.60
N ASN A 178 12.35 -9.62 7.45
CA ASN A 178 13.04 -10.47 6.46
C ASN A 178 13.97 -9.71 5.52
N GLY A 179 14.23 -8.44 5.80
CA GLY A 179 15.03 -7.54 4.96
C GLY A 179 14.82 -6.10 5.37
N TYR A 180 15.44 -5.17 4.62
CA TYR A 180 15.29 -3.74 4.84
C TYR A 180 14.92 -3.04 3.54
N LEU A 181 13.89 -2.19 3.61
CA LEU A 181 13.71 -1.15 2.61
C LEU A 181 14.70 -0.02 2.90
N PRO A 182 15.37 0.53 1.87
CA PRO A 182 16.24 1.68 2.01
C PRO A 182 15.45 2.95 2.37
N PRO A 183 16.10 4.06 2.76
CA PRO A 183 15.43 5.35 2.90
C PRO A 183 14.75 5.76 1.60
N TYR A 184 13.50 6.20 1.66
CA TYR A 184 12.68 6.60 0.51
C TYR A 184 12.67 5.55 -0.62
N PRO A 185 12.29 4.29 -0.34
CA PRO A 185 12.36 3.17 -1.28
C PRO A 185 11.59 3.43 -2.57
N MET A 186 10.41 4.09 -2.53
CA MET A 186 9.70 4.47 -3.74
C MET A 186 10.49 5.43 -4.63
N ARG A 187 11.09 6.47 -4.04
CA ARG A 187 11.90 7.44 -4.79
C ARG A 187 13.14 6.77 -5.39
N LEU A 188 13.80 5.90 -4.63
CA LEU A 188 14.97 5.17 -5.10
C LEU A 188 14.60 4.20 -6.23
N GLY A 189 13.57 3.37 -6.05
CA GLY A 189 13.07 2.48 -7.09
C GLY A 189 12.69 3.24 -8.36
N CYS A 190 11.92 4.31 -8.21
CA CYS A 190 11.56 5.15 -9.35
C CYS A 190 12.75 5.79 -10.07
N SER A 191 13.89 6.01 -9.41
CA SER A 191 15.05 6.61 -10.08
C SER A 191 15.56 5.76 -11.26
N TYR A 192 15.40 4.43 -11.18
CA TYR A 192 15.75 3.49 -12.26
C TYR A 192 14.74 3.46 -13.40
N LEU A 193 13.51 3.94 -13.15
CA LEU A 193 12.43 4.02 -14.13
C LEU A 193 12.11 5.46 -14.54
N SER A 194 12.93 6.44 -14.17
CA SER A 194 12.71 7.87 -14.47
C SER A 194 13.42 8.30 -15.76
N GLN A 195 13.43 7.43 -16.78
CA GLN A 195 14.09 7.66 -18.06
C GLN A 195 13.27 7.07 -19.21
N THR A 196 13.60 7.44 -20.44
CA THR A 196 13.08 6.76 -21.63
C THR A 196 13.85 5.47 -21.88
N PHE A 197 13.17 4.44 -22.39
CA PHE A 197 13.77 3.17 -22.76
C PHE A 197 13.65 2.95 -24.26
N ASP A 198 14.69 2.35 -24.86
CA ASP A 198 14.74 2.11 -26.31
C ASP A 198 13.89 0.90 -26.73
N SER A 199 13.58 0.00 -25.79
CA SER A 199 12.71 -1.15 -26.01
C SER A 199 11.91 -1.55 -24.77
N ASP A 200 10.82 -2.29 -24.98
CA ASP A 200 9.99 -2.89 -23.92
C ASP A 200 10.82 -3.76 -22.96
N ASN A 201 11.78 -4.50 -23.49
CA ASN A 201 12.67 -5.34 -22.70
C ASN A 201 13.60 -4.51 -21.81
N ASP A 202 14.09 -3.37 -22.29
CA ASP A 202 14.94 -2.47 -21.49
C ASP A 202 14.15 -1.85 -20.34
N LEU A 203 12.89 -1.48 -20.61
CA LEU A 203 11.97 -1.02 -19.57
C LEU A 203 11.76 -2.09 -18.50
N LEU A 204 11.42 -3.33 -18.91
CA LEU A 204 11.23 -4.43 -17.96
C LEU A 204 12.53 -4.82 -17.23
N ALA A 205 13.69 -4.70 -17.87
CA ALA A 205 14.98 -4.92 -17.22
C ALA A 205 15.29 -3.85 -16.16
N GLY A 206 14.75 -2.64 -16.30
CA GLY A 206 14.83 -1.57 -15.30
C GLY A 206 14.33 -2.02 -13.92
N TYR A 207 13.33 -2.90 -13.87
CA TYR A 207 12.74 -3.44 -12.64
C TYR A 207 13.71 -4.26 -11.78
N LEU A 208 14.76 -4.85 -12.38
CA LEU A 208 15.78 -5.60 -11.62
C LEU A 208 16.61 -4.74 -10.67
N ASN A 209 16.62 -3.42 -10.89
CA ASN A 209 17.30 -2.48 -9.99
C ASN A 209 16.32 -1.87 -8.97
N VAL A 210 15.02 -2.09 -9.16
CA VAL A 210 13.94 -1.61 -8.29
C VAL A 210 13.65 -2.61 -7.16
N MET A 211 13.76 -3.93 -7.43
CA MET A 211 13.30 -5.02 -6.57
C MET A 211 14.43 -5.95 -6.09
#